data_AF-A0A661Q7U0-F1
#
_entry.id   AF-A0A661Q7U0-F1
#
_cell.length_a   1.000
_cell.length_b   1.000
_cell.length_c   1.000
_cell.angle_alpha   90.00
_cell.angle_beta   90.00
_cell.angle_gamma   90.00
#
_symmetry.space_group_name_H-M   'P 1'
#
loop_
_entity.id
_entity.type
_entity.pdbx_description
1 polymer ?
#
loop_
_entity_poly.entity_id
_entity_poly.type
_entity_poly.pdbx_seq_one_letter_code
_entity_poly.pdbx_strand_id
1 'polypeptide(L)'
;MSDHEEESEFTGLEESPEDTAAQAEEFKLLKQQAEIMQLKFHPSIKLDALRQKITDRKNEVKKAEKNQVRRDKAQEKRNSVQGVVTAPPVASSPTALPEGSPEYLKLYDETANALPQTTVAVNTPPMSPNQKRAIRYKEATRLVRIRVTNMNPNKSKHRGEIISVGNASIGFVKKFIPFNAEAGWHTPQIILTMMQNRKFTSFYEVTIAGKKVKRHKLIPEFAIEILPPLTVKEMDELAQRQRAKSGQEDTSQ
;
A
#
# COMPACT_ATOMS: atom_id res chain seq x y z
N MET A 1 9.77 -84.07 -48.43
CA MET A 1 9.44 -84.26 -47.00
C MET A 1 10.28 -83.23 -46.27
N SER A 2 9.74 -82.04 -46.04
CA SER A 2 8.98 -81.73 -44.80
C SER A 2 9.99 -81.37 -43.70
N ASP A 3 9.99 -80.23 -43.02
CA ASP A 3 9.07 -79.11 -42.95
C ASP A 3 9.80 -77.93 -42.27
N HIS A 4 9.30 -76.74 -42.58
CA HIS A 4 9.23 -75.50 -41.78
C HIS A 4 10.47 -74.80 -41.22
N GLU A 5 10.82 -73.75 -41.96
CA GLU A 5 11.13 -72.39 -41.48
C GLU A 5 10.31 -72.00 -40.22
N GLU A 6 11.01 -71.65 -39.13
CA GLU A 6 10.46 -70.78 -38.08
C GLU A 6 10.76 -69.34 -38.49
N GLU A 7 9.77 -68.67 -39.09
CA GLU A 7 9.79 -67.23 -39.26
C GLU A 7 9.55 -66.52 -37.91
N SER A 8 10.40 -65.54 -37.64
CA SER A 8 10.28 -64.61 -36.53
C SER A 8 9.18 -63.59 -36.80
N GLU A 9 8.04 -63.72 -36.13
CA GLU A 9 7.08 -62.60 -35.99
C GLU A 9 7.62 -61.57 -35.00
N PHE A 10 8.50 -60.69 -35.48
CA PHE A 10 8.79 -59.42 -34.82
C PHE A 10 7.66 -58.44 -35.19
N THR A 11 6.66 -58.37 -34.30
CA THR A 11 5.55 -57.42 -34.39
C THR A 11 6.07 -55.99 -34.22
N GLY A 12 6.38 -55.36 -35.35
CA GLY A 12 6.61 -53.92 -35.44
C GLY A 12 5.30 -53.19 -35.14
N LEU A 13 5.19 -52.64 -33.93
CA LEU A 13 4.22 -51.59 -33.62
C LEU A 13 4.56 -50.37 -34.50
N GLU A 14 3.82 -50.18 -35.59
CA GLU A 14 3.79 -48.94 -36.34
C GLU A 14 3.36 -47.79 -35.41
N GLU A 15 4.31 -46.99 -34.93
CA GLU A 15 4.02 -45.69 -34.34
C GLU A 15 3.55 -44.75 -35.45
N SER A 16 2.27 -44.41 -35.42
CA SER A 16 1.62 -43.52 -36.39
C SER A 16 2.26 -42.12 -36.38
N PRO A 17 2.46 -41.49 -37.56
CA PRO A 17 2.98 -40.12 -37.66
C PRO A 17 2.10 -39.06 -36.97
N GLU A 18 0.85 -39.39 -36.62
CA GLU A 18 -0.04 -38.49 -35.88
C GLU A 18 0.38 -38.30 -34.40
N ASP A 19 0.96 -39.33 -33.77
CA ASP A 19 1.32 -39.28 -32.34
C ASP A 19 2.51 -38.35 -32.06
N THR A 20 3.41 -38.20 -33.03
CA THR A 20 4.59 -37.32 -32.90
C THR A 20 4.21 -35.84 -32.91
N ALA A 21 3.20 -35.47 -33.71
CA ALA A 21 2.71 -34.09 -33.78
C ALA A 21 1.97 -33.67 -32.49
N ALA A 22 1.18 -34.58 -31.91
CA ALA A 22 0.47 -34.33 -30.65
C ALA A 22 1.42 -34.11 -29.47
N GLN A 23 2.52 -34.88 -29.39
CA GLN A 23 3.55 -34.73 -28.35
C GLN A 23 4.28 -33.38 -28.42
N ALA A 24 4.48 -32.84 -29.63
CA ALA A 24 5.15 -31.54 -29.83
C ALA A 24 4.30 -30.35 -29.37
N GLU A 25 2.99 -30.37 -29.67
CA GLU A 25 2.05 -29.34 -29.20
C GLU A 25 1.91 -29.37 -27.67
N GLU A 26 1.83 -30.55 -27.08
CA GLU A 26 1.75 -30.67 -25.62
C GLU A 26 3.02 -30.19 -24.92
N PHE A 27 4.20 -30.46 -25.49
CA PHE A 27 5.46 -30.00 -24.96
C PHE A 27 5.54 -28.46 -24.89
N LYS A 28 5.01 -27.78 -25.91
CA LYS A 28 4.93 -26.32 -25.98
C LYS A 28 4.03 -25.76 -24.87
N LEU A 29 2.85 -26.36 -24.68
CA LEU A 29 1.92 -25.96 -23.62
C LEU A 29 2.53 -26.13 -22.23
N LEU A 30 3.25 -27.24 -21.99
CA LEU A 30 3.89 -27.51 -20.70
C LEU A 30 5.05 -26.55 -20.41
N LYS A 31 5.80 -26.11 -21.43
CA LYS A 31 6.82 -25.06 -21.26
C LYS A 31 6.21 -23.73 -20.83
N GLN A 32 5.12 -23.31 -21.48
CA GLN A 32 4.39 -22.09 -21.11
C GLN A 32 3.83 -22.20 -19.68
N GLN A 33 3.29 -23.36 -19.31
CA GLN A 33 2.78 -23.60 -17.97
C GLN A 33 3.90 -23.55 -16.91
N ALA A 34 5.08 -24.11 -17.22
CA ALA A 34 6.25 -24.07 -16.33
C ALA A 34 6.77 -22.63 -16.15
N GLU A 35 6.75 -21.81 -17.20
CA GLU A 35 7.16 -20.40 -17.16
C GLU A 35 6.24 -19.54 -16.28
N ILE A 36 4.91 -19.71 -16.42
CA ILE A 36 3.92 -19.05 -15.55
C ILE A 36 4.13 -19.47 -14.09
N MET A 37 4.47 -20.74 -13.85
CA MET A 37 4.79 -21.27 -12.51
C MET A 37 6.22 -20.93 -12.04
N GLN A 38 6.99 -20.18 -12.83
CA GLN A 38 8.38 -19.78 -12.58
C GLN A 38 9.30 -20.97 -12.25
N LEU A 39 9.05 -22.12 -12.87
CA LEU A 39 9.87 -23.31 -12.73
C LEU A 39 11.13 -23.19 -13.58
N LYS A 40 12.30 -23.38 -12.95
CA LYS A 40 13.57 -23.47 -13.68
C LYS A 40 13.67 -24.83 -14.37
N PHE A 41 13.77 -24.86 -15.70
CA PHE A 41 13.98 -26.07 -16.50
C PHE A 41 15.02 -25.83 -17.60
N HIS A 42 15.62 -26.91 -18.10
CA HIS A 42 16.62 -26.85 -19.16
C HIS A 42 15.94 -26.83 -20.55
N PRO A 43 16.44 -26.08 -21.56
CA PRO A 43 15.79 -25.95 -22.87
C PRO A 43 15.47 -27.28 -23.58
N SER A 44 16.28 -28.32 -23.33
CA SER A 44 16.18 -29.67 -23.90
C SER A 44 15.62 -30.73 -22.94
N ILE A 45 14.77 -30.35 -21.99
CA ILE A 45 14.10 -31.30 -21.08
C ILE A 45 13.16 -32.24 -21.84
N LYS A 46 13.07 -33.52 -21.44
CA LYS A 46 12.11 -34.49 -22.03
C LYS A 46 10.68 -34.19 -21.57
N LEU A 47 9.68 -34.52 -22.41
CA LEU A 47 8.25 -34.30 -22.16
C LEU A 47 7.80 -34.84 -20.79
N ASP A 48 8.12 -36.10 -20.49
CA ASP A 48 7.72 -36.75 -19.25
C ASP A 48 8.35 -36.12 -18.01
N ALA A 49 9.63 -35.73 -18.11
CA ALA A 49 10.34 -35.07 -17.01
C ALA A 49 9.75 -33.67 -16.72
N LEU A 50 9.30 -32.95 -17.75
CA LEU A 50 8.63 -31.67 -17.59
C LEU A 50 7.23 -31.81 -16.97
N ARG A 51 6.45 -32.82 -17.39
CA ARG A 51 5.15 -33.17 -16.79
C ARG A 51 5.29 -33.51 -15.30
N GLN A 52 6.27 -34.34 -14.96
CA GLN A 52 6.52 -34.75 -13.58
C GLN A 52 6.85 -33.54 -12.70
N LYS A 53 7.76 -32.66 -13.16
CA LYS A 53 8.19 -31.47 -12.41
C LYS A 53 7.05 -30.48 -12.15
N ILE A 54 6.15 -30.32 -13.11
CA ILE A 54 4.95 -29.49 -12.97
C ILE A 54 3.99 -30.10 -11.94
N THR A 55 3.78 -31.41 -11.98
CA THR A 55 2.89 -32.12 -11.05
C THR A 55 3.43 -32.09 -9.62
N ASP A 56 4.73 -32.31 -9.45
CA ASP A 56 5.40 -32.21 -8.15
C ASP A 56 5.24 -30.80 -7.57
N ARG A 57 5.44 -29.76 -8.39
CA ARG A 57 5.24 -28.38 -7.95
C ARG A 57 3.78 -28.10 -7.56
N LYS A 58 2.81 -28.58 -8.33
CA LYS A 58 1.37 -28.45 -8.00
C LYS A 58 1.06 -29.13 -6.65
N ASN A 59 1.66 -30.29 -6.38
CA ASN A 59 1.47 -31.02 -5.13
C ASN A 59 2.16 -30.32 -3.94
N GLU A 60 3.35 -29.75 -4.14
CA GLU A 60 4.03 -28.92 -3.14
C GLU A 60 3.22 -27.70 -2.73
N VAL A 61 2.66 -26.98 -3.70
CA VAL A 61 1.81 -25.80 -3.46
C VAL A 61 0.57 -26.18 -2.66
N LYS A 62 -0.12 -27.27 -3.04
CA LYS A 62 -1.28 -27.79 -2.30
C LYS A 62 -0.93 -28.21 -0.86
N LYS A 63 0.24 -28.82 -0.64
CA LYS A 63 0.72 -29.22 0.70
C LYS A 63 1.06 -28.00 1.56
N ALA A 64 1.68 -26.98 0.97
CA ALA A 64 1.99 -25.72 1.64
C ALA A 64 0.70 -24.98 2.07
N GLU A 65 -0.29 -24.89 1.19
CA GLU A 65 -1.60 -24.28 1.46
C GLU A 65 -2.35 -25.00 2.61
N LYS A 66 -2.40 -26.33 2.59
CA LYS A 66 -3.04 -27.13 3.65
C LYS A 66 -2.33 -26.96 5.02
N ASN A 67 -1.02 -26.82 5.04
CA ASN A 67 -0.26 -26.59 6.27
C ASN A 67 -0.44 -25.17 6.81
N GLN A 68 -0.56 -24.17 5.93
CA GLN A 68 -0.83 -22.79 6.32
C GLN A 68 -2.22 -22.66 6.96
N VAL A 69 -3.26 -23.23 6.34
CA VAL A 69 -4.63 -23.24 6.90
C VAL A 69 -4.69 -23.93 8.28
N ARG A 70 -3.91 -24.99 8.50
CA ARG A 70 -3.82 -25.66 9.82
C ARG A 70 -3.13 -24.80 10.88
N ARG A 71 -2.09 -24.04 10.50
CA ARG A 71 -1.39 -23.11 11.41
C ARG A 71 -2.28 -21.93 11.79
N ASP A 72 -2.97 -21.35 10.81
CA ASP A 72 -3.86 -20.20 11.03
C ASP A 72 -5.03 -20.59 11.95
N LYS A 73 -5.66 -21.76 11.73
CA LYS A 73 -6.72 -22.29 12.61
C LYS A 73 -6.24 -22.63 14.03
N ALA A 74 -4.98 -23.06 14.20
CA ALA A 74 -4.41 -23.33 15.51
C ALA A 74 -4.09 -22.04 16.30
N GLN A 75 -3.72 -20.98 15.58
CA GLN A 75 -3.42 -19.67 16.16
C GLN A 75 -4.69 -18.92 16.56
N GLU A 76 -5.77 -19.06 15.79
CA GLU A 76 -7.09 -18.50 16.10
C GLU A 76 -7.71 -19.15 17.35
N LYS A 77 -7.57 -20.48 17.53
CA LYS A 77 -7.98 -21.17 18.76
C LYS A 77 -7.16 -20.79 20.00
N ARG A 78 -5.91 -20.34 19.84
CA ARG A 78 -5.07 -19.84 20.94
C ARG A 78 -5.50 -18.44 21.38
N ASN A 79 -5.87 -17.56 20.45
CA ASN A 79 -6.32 -16.21 20.75
C ASN A 79 -7.73 -16.15 21.39
N SER A 80 -8.59 -17.15 21.17
CA SER A 80 -9.91 -17.19 21.80
C SER A 80 -9.90 -17.60 23.29
N VAL A 81 -8.76 -18.07 23.82
CA VAL A 81 -8.66 -18.59 25.20
C VAL A 81 -8.09 -17.56 26.19
N GLN A 82 -7.53 -16.42 25.73
CA GLN A 82 -6.86 -15.42 26.58
C GLN A 82 -7.56 -14.05 26.66
N GLY A 83 -8.89 -14.00 26.51
CA GLY A 83 -9.67 -12.76 26.56
C GLY A 83 -10.82 -12.78 27.57
N VAL A 84 -10.53 -12.97 28.86
CA VAL A 84 -11.46 -12.61 29.95
C VAL A 84 -10.76 -11.65 30.90
N VAL A 85 -10.96 -10.35 30.67
CA VAL A 85 -10.95 -9.32 31.72
C VAL A 85 -12.19 -8.46 31.52
N THR A 86 -13.10 -8.58 32.48
CA THR A 86 -14.38 -7.91 32.60
C THR A 86 -14.23 -6.52 33.25
N ALA A 87 -14.97 -5.52 32.74
CA ALA A 87 -15.49 -4.39 33.52
C ALA A 87 -16.70 -3.75 32.79
N PRO A 88 -17.71 -3.22 33.51
CA PRO A 88 -19.11 -3.17 33.06
C PRO A 88 -19.51 -1.87 32.32
N PRO A 89 -20.62 -1.87 31.56
CA PRO A 89 -21.20 -0.66 30.98
C PRO A 89 -22.06 0.07 32.03
N VAL A 90 -21.66 1.27 32.43
CA VAL A 90 -22.50 2.19 33.22
C VAL A 90 -23.32 3.04 32.26
N ALA A 91 -24.63 2.97 32.44
CA ALA A 91 -25.62 3.76 31.74
C ALA A 91 -25.49 5.26 32.04
N SER A 92 -25.75 6.10 31.05
CA SER A 92 -26.20 7.48 31.26
C SER A 92 -27.15 7.86 30.12
N SER A 93 -28.31 8.35 30.52
CA SER A 93 -29.53 8.64 29.75
C SER A 93 -29.37 9.59 28.54
N PRO A 94 -30.28 9.51 27.55
CA PRO A 94 -30.44 10.56 26.54
C PRO A 94 -31.31 11.70 27.08
N THR A 95 -30.72 12.89 27.22
CA THR A 95 -31.46 14.14 27.44
C THR A 95 -31.90 14.69 26.08
N ALA A 96 -33.22 14.71 25.87
CA ALA A 96 -33.88 15.43 24.79
C ALA A 96 -33.80 16.96 25.02
N LEU A 97 -33.57 17.72 23.94
CA LEU A 97 -33.84 19.15 23.83
C LEU A 97 -34.17 19.49 22.36
N PRO A 98 -34.92 20.57 22.08
CA PRO A 98 -36.12 20.54 21.24
C PRO A 98 -35.95 21.19 19.86
N GLU A 99 -36.97 20.98 19.04
CA GLU A 99 -37.25 21.66 17.78
C GLU A 99 -37.28 23.19 17.89
N GLY A 100 -36.86 23.88 16.82
CA GLY A 100 -37.23 25.27 16.59
C GLY A 100 -36.24 26.12 15.79
N SER A 101 -36.11 25.88 14.48
CA SER A 101 -36.41 26.89 13.44
C SER A 101 -35.91 26.46 12.05
N PRO A 102 -36.64 26.80 10.97
CA PRO A 102 -36.66 26.01 9.75
C PRO A 102 -36.17 26.85 8.55
N GLU A 103 -34.88 26.80 8.20
CA GLU A 103 -34.43 27.49 6.99
C GLU A 103 -33.08 27.04 6.39
N TYR A 104 -32.80 25.74 6.28
CA TYR A 104 -31.58 25.29 5.59
C TYR A 104 -31.70 24.06 4.69
N LEU A 105 -32.92 23.76 4.21
CA LEU A 105 -33.19 22.62 3.32
C LEU A 105 -34.12 22.96 2.14
N LYS A 106 -34.02 24.16 1.57
CA LYS A 106 -34.70 24.52 0.31
C LYS A 106 -33.77 25.28 -0.63
N LEU A 107 -32.71 24.63 -1.13
CA LEU A 107 -31.96 25.21 -2.27
C LEU A 107 -31.11 24.23 -3.11
N TYR A 108 -31.48 22.96 -3.17
CA TYR A 108 -30.99 22.09 -4.25
C TYR A 108 -32.16 21.34 -4.84
N ASP A 109 -32.62 21.91 -5.95
CA ASP A 109 -33.78 21.51 -6.73
C ASP A 109 -33.58 20.14 -7.37
N GLU A 110 -34.69 19.41 -7.42
CA GLU A 110 -34.84 18.07 -7.94
C GLU A 110 -34.75 18.07 -9.47
N THR A 111 -33.63 17.65 -10.07
CA THR A 111 -33.66 16.77 -11.26
C THR A 111 -32.29 16.21 -11.60
N ALA A 112 -32.24 14.88 -11.80
CA ALA A 112 -31.22 14.14 -12.55
C ALA A 112 -29.80 14.02 -11.96
N ASN A 113 -29.61 13.10 -10.99
CA ASN A 113 -28.74 11.93 -11.18
C ASN A 113 -28.77 11.01 -9.95
N ALA A 114 -29.75 10.12 -9.89
CA ALA A 114 -29.70 8.95 -9.03
C ALA A 114 -28.70 7.96 -9.65
N LEU A 115 -27.41 8.14 -9.37
CA LEU A 115 -26.44 7.07 -9.57
C LEU A 115 -26.79 5.95 -8.58
N PRO A 116 -27.08 4.72 -9.04
CA PRO A 116 -27.33 3.61 -8.14
C PRO A 116 -26.06 3.37 -7.32
N GLN A 117 -26.16 3.55 -5.99
CA GLN A 117 -25.14 3.07 -5.07
C GLN A 117 -25.19 1.54 -5.05
N THR A 118 -24.60 0.92 -6.07
CA THR A 118 -24.22 -0.48 -6.02
C THR A 118 -23.12 -0.59 -4.97
N THR A 119 -23.49 -0.91 -3.74
CA THR A 119 -22.57 -1.40 -2.72
C THR A 119 -22.12 -2.80 -3.13
N VAL A 120 -21.19 -2.88 -4.10
CA VAL A 120 -20.42 -4.10 -4.34
C VAL A 120 -19.57 -4.35 -3.10
N ALA A 121 -19.95 -5.34 -2.32
CA ALA A 121 -19.11 -5.89 -1.26
C ALA A 121 -17.87 -6.51 -1.92
N VAL A 122 -16.81 -5.71 -2.06
CA VAL A 122 -15.52 -6.19 -2.56
C VAL A 122 -14.91 -7.07 -1.47
N ASN A 123 -15.12 -8.38 -1.59
CA ASN A 123 -14.38 -9.41 -0.85
C ASN A 123 -12.89 -9.30 -1.22
N THR A 124 -12.20 -8.36 -0.59
CA THR A 124 -10.77 -8.17 -0.78
C THR A 124 -10.07 -9.27 0.01
N PRO A 125 -9.30 -10.17 -0.62
CA PRO A 125 -8.60 -11.23 0.09
C PRO A 125 -7.67 -10.63 1.17
N PRO A 126 -7.50 -11.31 2.32
CA PRO A 126 -6.70 -10.79 3.42
C PRO A 126 -5.25 -10.58 2.97
N MET A 127 -4.81 -9.32 2.93
CA MET A 127 -3.47 -8.94 2.51
C MET A 127 -2.40 -9.55 3.42
N SER A 128 -1.34 -10.09 2.81
CA SER A 128 -0.16 -10.56 3.53
C SER A 128 0.49 -9.44 4.37
N PRO A 129 1.13 -9.73 5.51
CA PRO A 129 1.84 -8.73 6.31
C PRO A 129 2.84 -7.88 5.52
N ASN A 130 3.51 -8.47 4.52
CA ASN A 130 4.43 -7.75 3.64
C ASN A 130 3.72 -6.78 2.71
N GLN A 131 2.57 -7.17 2.15
CA GLN A 131 1.74 -6.30 1.32
C GLN A 131 1.23 -5.09 2.13
N LYS A 132 0.78 -5.32 3.37
CA LYS A 132 0.35 -4.24 4.29
C LYS A 132 1.49 -3.28 4.61
N ARG A 133 2.73 -3.76 4.71
CA ARG A 133 3.91 -2.91 4.94
C ARG A 133 4.22 -2.06 3.70
N ALA A 134 4.18 -2.65 2.51
CA ALA A 134 4.42 -1.94 1.26
C ALA A 134 3.38 -0.84 1.00
N ILE A 135 2.09 -1.10 1.27
CA ILE A 135 1.01 -0.12 1.15
C ILE A 135 1.24 1.06 2.11
N ARG A 136 1.48 0.77 3.39
CA ARG A 136 1.77 1.82 4.39
C ARG A 136 3.01 2.63 4.04
N TYR A 137 4.05 1.98 3.51
CA TYR A 137 5.24 2.68 3.02
C TYR A 137 4.89 3.64 1.87
N LYS A 138 4.14 3.18 0.87
CA LYS A 138 3.73 3.98 -0.29
C LYS A 138 2.84 5.16 0.12
N GLU A 139 1.91 4.96 1.04
CA GLU A 139 1.05 6.03 1.57
C GLU A 139 1.85 7.06 2.38
N ALA A 140 2.75 6.59 3.26
CA ALA A 140 3.56 7.46 4.10
C ALA A 140 4.61 8.27 3.32
N THR A 141 5.14 7.70 2.24
CA THR A 141 6.14 8.34 1.37
C THR A 141 5.53 9.16 0.24
N ARG A 142 4.19 9.15 0.10
CA ARG A 142 3.47 10.00 -0.85
C ARG A 142 3.86 11.45 -0.65
N LEU A 143 4.31 12.10 -1.73
CA LEU A 143 4.69 13.51 -1.71
C LEU A 143 3.44 14.38 -1.77
N VAL A 144 3.36 15.33 -0.84
CA VAL A 144 2.31 16.34 -0.77
C VAL A 144 2.96 17.71 -0.84
N ARG A 145 2.42 18.58 -1.70
CA ARG A 145 2.87 19.97 -1.83
C ARG A 145 2.25 20.79 -0.70
N ILE A 146 3.09 21.39 0.13
CA ILE A 146 2.66 22.15 1.30
C ILE A 146 3.33 23.52 1.34
N ARG A 147 2.62 24.51 1.87
CA ARG A 147 3.20 25.77 2.34
C ARG A 147 3.12 25.77 3.86
N VAL A 148 4.24 26.11 4.51
CA VAL A 148 4.37 26.05 5.96
C VAL A 148 4.74 27.42 6.50
N THR A 149 3.95 27.90 7.46
CA THR A 149 4.24 29.10 8.24
C THR A 149 4.48 28.71 9.70
N ASN A 150 5.56 29.20 10.30
CA ASN A 150 5.90 28.92 11.69
C ASN A 150 5.18 29.89 12.63
N MET A 151 4.31 29.38 13.51
CA MET A 151 3.55 30.17 14.48
C MET A 151 4.28 30.37 15.81
N ASN A 152 5.36 29.64 16.04
CA ASN A 152 6.12 29.73 17.29
C ASN A 152 7.06 30.94 17.27
N PRO A 153 6.89 31.94 18.16
CA PRO A 153 7.73 33.14 18.19
C PRO A 153 9.21 32.83 18.37
N ASN A 154 9.53 31.80 19.16
CA ASN A 154 10.91 31.42 19.48
C ASN A 154 11.67 30.91 18.27
N LYS A 155 10.95 30.39 17.27
CA LYS A 155 11.51 29.79 16.05
C LYS A 155 11.21 30.60 14.79
N SER A 156 10.68 31.81 14.95
CA SER A 156 10.28 32.71 13.85
C SER A 156 11.43 33.09 12.92
N LYS A 157 12.66 33.20 13.45
CA LYS A 157 13.85 33.61 12.68
C LYS A 157 14.47 32.47 11.85
N HIS A 158 14.02 31.24 12.00
CA HIS A 158 14.60 30.12 11.26
C HIS A 158 14.08 30.10 9.82
N ARG A 159 14.96 29.82 8.87
CA ARG A 159 14.59 29.65 7.45
C ARG A 159 13.77 28.39 7.18
N GLY A 160 13.84 27.42 8.09
CA GLY A 160 13.19 26.12 7.98
C GLY A 160 13.61 25.20 9.11
N GLU A 161 13.06 23.99 9.14
CA GLU A 161 13.39 22.97 10.12
C GLU A 161 13.71 21.64 9.43
N ILE A 162 14.73 20.95 9.94
CA ILE A 162 15.00 19.57 9.54
C ILE A 162 14.13 18.67 10.40
N ILE A 163 13.14 18.03 9.80
CA ILE A 163 12.24 17.12 10.50
C ILE A 163 12.66 15.69 10.20
N SER A 164 12.84 14.91 11.28
CA SER A 164 13.16 13.49 11.23
C SER A 164 12.01 12.72 11.86
N VAL A 165 11.40 11.80 11.11
CA VAL A 165 10.32 10.93 11.61
C VAL A 165 10.68 9.49 11.33
N GLY A 166 10.50 8.63 12.32
CA GLY A 166 10.80 7.21 12.23
C GLY A 166 9.62 6.37 12.68
N ASN A 167 9.32 5.30 11.93
CA ASN A 167 8.38 4.26 12.34
C ASN A 167 8.96 2.90 11.96
N ALA A 168 8.89 1.90 12.84
CA ALA A 168 9.38 0.55 12.59
C ALA A 168 8.87 -0.07 11.27
N SER A 169 7.66 0.26 10.84
CA SER A 169 7.10 -0.26 9.58
C SER A 169 7.65 0.42 8.31
N ILE A 170 8.01 1.70 8.38
CA ILE A 170 8.33 2.56 7.21
C ILE A 170 9.83 2.89 7.15
N GLY A 171 10.54 2.86 8.28
CA GLY A 171 11.91 3.32 8.43
C GLY A 171 12.00 4.78 8.91
N PHE A 172 13.17 5.38 8.74
CA PHE A 172 13.45 6.78 9.09
C PHE A 172 13.43 7.67 7.85
N VAL A 173 12.70 8.78 7.92
CA VAL A 173 12.62 9.80 6.88
C VAL A 173 13.02 11.14 7.48
N LYS A 174 14.08 11.74 6.95
CA LYS A 174 14.62 13.04 7.37
C LYS A 174 14.65 14.00 6.19
N LYS A 175 13.97 15.16 6.29
CA LYS A 175 13.92 16.18 5.24
C LYS A 175 13.97 17.60 5.85
N PHE A 176 14.66 18.50 5.15
CA PHE A 176 14.62 19.92 5.45
C PHE A 176 13.38 20.54 4.82
N ILE A 177 12.62 21.28 5.62
CA ILE A 177 11.38 21.93 5.20
C ILE A 177 11.56 23.44 5.40
N PRO A 178 11.60 24.23 4.31
CA PRO A 178 11.66 25.67 4.39
C PRO A 178 10.33 26.25 4.87
N PHE A 179 10.39 27.31 5.68
CA PHE A 179 9.22 28.08 6.07
C PHE A 179 8.97 29.20 5.04
N ASN A 180 7.70 29.56 4.85
CA ASN A 180 7.24 30.66 3.98
C ASN A 180 7.68 30.52 2.51
N ALA A 181 7.84 29.28 2.01
CA ALA A 181 8.11 29.04 0.61
C ALA A 181 6.85 29.32 -0.25
N GLU A 182 6.87 30.40 -1.03
CA GLU A 182 5.72 30.81 -1.84
C GLU A 182 5.33 29.76 -2.89
N ALA A 183 6.33 29.17 -3.57
CA ALA A 183 6.11 28.13 -4.57
C ALA A 183 5.63 26.78 -3.99
N GLY A 184 5.58 26.66 -2.66
CA GLY A 184 5.27 25.40 -1.98
C GLY A 184 6.46 24.42 -2.00
N TRP A 185 6.45 23.49 -1.05
CA TRP A 185 7.49 22.49 -0.86
C TRP A 185 6.89 21.08 -0.84
N HIS A 186 7.53 20.12 -1.51
CA HIS A 186 7.07 18.74 -1.52
C HIS A 186 7.63 17.98 -0.32
N THR A 187 6.74 17.45 0.51
CA THR A 187 7.09 16.73 1.73
C THR A 187 6.37 15.38 1.79
N PRO A 188 7.01 14.31 2.28
CA PRO A 188 6.35 13.03 2.56
C PRO A 188 5.17 13.17 3.55
N GLN A 189 4.08 12.44 3.29
CA GLN A 189 2.87 12.43 4.12
C GLN A 189 3.14 12.19 5.61
N ILE A 190 4.08 11.30 5.94
CA ILE A 190 4.44 11.01 7.35
C ILE A 190 4.98 12.24 8.09
N ILE A 191 5.74 13.11 7.41
CA ILE A 191 6.26 14.33 8.01
C ILE A 191 5.12 15.35 8.16
N LEU A 192 4.22 15.45 7.17
CA LEU A 192 3.03 16.30 7.28
C LEU A 192 2.19 15.94 8.53
N THR A 193 1.90 14.64 8.73
CA THR A 193 1.18 14.17 9.92
C THR A 193 1.91 14.55 11.22
N MET A 194 3.24 14.42 11.26
CA MET A 194 4.03 14.84 12.42
C MET A 194 3.93 16.35 12.66
N MET A 195 4.03 17.18 11.60
CA MET A 195 3.95 18.63 11.73
C MET A 195 2.57 19.11 12.20
N GLN A 196 1.49 18.49 11.72
CA GLN A 196 0.12 18.78 12.18
C GLN A 196 -0.07 18.48 13.68
N ASN A 197 0.59 17.45 14.19
CA ASN A 197 0.49 17.04 15.58
C ASN A 197 1.38 17.87 16.53
N ARG A 198 2.38 18.58 16.00
CA ARG A 198 3.28 19.41 16.82
C ARG A 198 2.56 20.66 17.31
N LYS A 199 2.60 20.86 18.64
CA LYS A 199 2.02 21.99 19.34
C LYS A 199 3.08 22.67 20.19
N PHE A 200 2.94 23.97 20.40
CA PHE A 200 3.73 24.74 21.34
C PHE A 200 2.84 25.37 22.41
N THR A 201 3.44 25.63 23.57
CA THR A 201 2.79 26.30 24.68
C THR A 201 2.79 27.81 24.44
N SER A 202 1.61 28.37 24.21
CA SER A 202 1.39 29.81 24.11
C SER A 202 0.89 30.35 25.46
N PHE A 203 1.62 31.32 26.01
CA PHE A 203 1.24 32.01 27.23
C PHE A 203 0.34 33.20 26.90
N TYR A 204 -0.75 33.36 27.65
CA TYR A 204 -1.65 34.50 27.54
C TYR A 204 -2.06 34.98 28.93
N GLU A 205 -2.30 36.27 29.09
CA GLU A 205 -2.71 36.87 30.37
C GLU A 205 -4.23 36.96 30.41
N VAL A 206 -4.83 36.42 31.48
CA VAL A 206 -6.25 36.57 31.77
C VAL A 206 -6.39 37.34 33.07
N THR A 207 -7.21 38.38 33.07
CA THR A 207 -7.56 39.11 34.28
C THR A 207 -8.69 38.36 34.98
N ILE A 208 -8.39 37.75 36.12
CA ILE A 208 -9.40 37.10 36.98
C ILE A 208 -9.47 37.92 38.27
N ALA A 209 -10.66 38.45 38.58
CA ALA A 209 -10.88 39.25 39.79
C ALA A 209 -9.86 40.40 39.98
N GLY A 210 -9.57 41.14 38.91
CA GLY A 210 -8.65 42.28 38.92
C GLY A 210 -7.15 41.92 38.97
N LYS A 211 -6.80 40.63 39.08
CA LYS A 211 -5.40 40.15 39.06
C LYS A 211 -5.08 39.52 37.71
N LYS A 212 -3.98 39.95 37.09
CA LYS A 212 -3.45 39.35 35.85
C LYS A 212 -2.81 38.01 36.19
N VAL A 213 -3.39 36.92 35.69
CA VAL A 213 -2.86 35.57 35.83
C VAL A 213 -2.38 35.07 34.47
N LYS A 214 -1.12 34.64 34.37
CA LYS A 214 -0.59 34.00 33.17
C LYS A 214 -1.17 32.58 33.07
N ARG A 215 -1.86 32.31 31.97
CA ARG A 215 -2.34 30.98 31.58
C ARG A 215 -1.55 30.50 30.37
N HIS A 216 -1.65 29.21 30.09
CA HIS A 216 -1.01 28.60 28.93
C HIS A 216 -2.03 27.77 28.14
N LYS A 217 -1.84 27.71 26.82
CA LYS A 217 -2.61 26.85 25.91
C LYS A 217 -1.67 26.18 24.91
N LEU A 218 -2.00 24.95 24.51
CA LEU A 218 -1.28 24.26 23.44
C LEU A 218 -1.91 24.63 22.09
N ILE A 219 -1.15 25.31 21.25
CA ILE A 219 -1.55 25.71 19.89
C ILE A 219 -0.67 24.96 18.89
N PRO A 220 -1.16 24.59 17.69
CA PRO A 220 -0.33 24.05 16.62
C PRO A 220 0.91 24.93 16.35
N GLU A 221 2.08 24.30 16.22
CA GLU A 221 3.35 24.98 15.97
C GLU A 221 3.42 25.54 14.54
N PHE A 222 2.77 24.88 13.59
CA PHE A 222 2.80 25.23 12.17
C PHE A 222 1.40 25.48 11.65
N ALA A 223 1.24 26.54 10.86
CA ALA A 223 0.11 26.69 9.96
C ALA A 223 0.49 26.08 8.60
N ILE A 224 -0.24 25.05 8.19
CA ILE A 224 0.09 24.25 7.00
C ILE A 224 -1.06 24.36 6.00
N GLU A 225 -0.75 24.90 4.82
CA GLU A 225 -1.67 24.97 3.70
C GLU A 225 -1.29 23.87 2.70
N ILE A 226 -2.24 22.99 2.38
CA ILE A 226 -2.04 21.92 1.40
C ILE A 226 -2.35 22.51 0.02
N LEU A 227 -1.35 22.55 -0.85
CA LEU A 227 -1.48 23.06 -2.21
C LEU A 227 -1.84 21.91 -3.16
N PRO A 228 -2.51 22.21 -4.27
CA PRO A 228 -2.76 21.22 -5.30
C PRO A 228 -1.43 20.66 -5.86
N PRO A 229 -1.42 19.37 -6.27
CA PRO A 229 -0.25 18.79 -6.92
C PRO A 229 0.06 19.51 -8.24
N LEU A 230 1.31 19.40 -8.69
CA LEU A 230 1.75 19.98 -9.96
C LEU A 230 0.90 19.45 -11.12
N THR A 231 0.54 20.35 -12.03
CA THR A 231 -0.14 20.00 -13.28
C THR A 231 0.81 19.27 -14.23
N VAL A 232 0.28 18.57 -15.24
CA VAL A 232 1.08 17.79 -16.19
C VAL A 232 2.14 18.65 -16.90
N LYS A 233 1.78 19.89 -17.29
CA LYS A 233 2.72 20.83 -17.93
C LYS A 233 3.88 21.20 -17.00
N GLU A 234 3.60 21.52 -15.74
CA GLU A 234 4.62 21.85 -14.74
C GLU A 234 5.50 20.62 -14.40
N MET A 235 4.95 19.41 -14.52
CA MET A 235 5.71 18.17 -14.34
C MET A 235 6.74 17.96 -15.47
N ASP A 236 6.35 18.23 -16.72
CA ASP A 236 7.26 18.13 -17.88
C ASP A 236 8.38 19.17 -17.80
N GLU A 237 8.06 20.41 -17.44
CA GLU A 237 9.06 21.46 -17.21
C GLU A 237 10.02 21.09 -16.07
N LEU A 238 9.51 20.51 -14.98
CA LEU A 238 10.33 20.05 -13.87
C LEU A 238 11.25 18.90 -14.31
N ALA A 239 10.73 17.94 -15.09
CA ALA A 239 11.51 16.84 -15.62
C ALA A 239 12.61 17.34 -16.57
N GLN A 240 12.32 18.30 -17.44
CA GLN A 240 13.33 18.95 -18.29
C GLN A 240 14.40 19.65 -17.45
N ARG A 241 14.01 20.41 -16.42
CA ARG A 241 14.94 21.09 -15.52
C ARG A 241 15.81 20.10 -14.73
N GLN A 242 15.26 18.99 -14.27
CA GLN A 242 16.00 17.93 -13.57
C GLN A 242 17.01 17.26 -14.50
N ARG A 243 16.64 16.94 -15.74
CA ARG A 243 17.54 16.40 -16.77
C ARG A 243 18.69 17.35 -17.10
N ALA A 244 18.39 18.64 -17.26
CA ALA A 244 19.40 19.66 -17.52
C ALA A 244 20.38 19.82 -16.35
N LYS A 245 19.87 19.79 -15.11
CA LYS A 245 20.71 19.92 -13.91
C LYS A 245 21.63 18.70 -13.68
N SER A 246 21.13 17.48 -13.90
CA SER A 246 21.97 16.28 -13.78
C SER A 246 23.14 16.24 -14.77
N GLY A 247 23.03 16.93 -15.92
CA GLY A 247 24.12 16.99 -16.90
C GLY A 247 25.21 18.04 -16.59
N GLN A 248 24.95 19.00 -15.70
CA GLN A 248 25.90 20.09 -15.39
C GLN A 248 26.79 19.82 -14.17
N GLU A 249 26.42 18.86 -13.30
CA GLU A 249 27.20 18.55 -12.09
C GLU A 249 28.50 17.77 -12.38
N ASP A 250 28.74 17.33 -13.62
CA ASP A 250 29.90 16.50 -14.01
C ASP A 250 31.05 17.30 -14.67
N THR A 251 30.93 18.63 -14.84
CA THR A 251 31.91 19.46 -15.57
C THR A 251 32.69 20.45 -14.71
N SER A 252 32.53 20.40 -13.38
CA SER A 252 33.30 21.22 -12.44
C SER A 252 34.02 20.32 -11.43
N GLN A 253 35.21 19.86 -11.81
CA GLN A 253 36.26 19.34 -10.93
C GLN A 253 37.51 20.18 -11.15
#